data_AF-A0A3M3ZT45-F1
#
_entry.id   AF-A0A3M3ZT45-F1
#
_cell.length_a   1.000
_cell.length_b   1.000
_cell.length_c   1.000
_cell.angle_alpha   90.00
_cell.angle_beta   90.00
_cell.angle_gamma   90.00
#
_symmetry.space_group_name_H-M   'P 1'
#
loop_
_entity.id
_entity.type
_entity.pdbx_description
1 polymer ?
#
loop_
_entity_poly.entity_id
_entity_poly.type
_entity_poly.pdbx_seq_one_letter_code
_entity_poly.pdbx_strand_id
1 'polypeptide(L)' 'MAIPRYGKSEEIASFVAYLAGPEAGYITGASLTIDGGFSA' A
#
# COMPACT_ATOMS: atom_id res chain seq x y z
N MET A 1 -15.93 -0.74 -7.13
CA MET A 1 -16.53 -1.12 -5.83
C MET A 1 -15.40 -1.44 -4.87
N ALA A 2 -15.47 -0.91 -3.64
CA ALA A 2 -14.48 -1.18 -2.62
C ALA A 2 -14.51 -2.65 -2.17
N ILE A 3 -13.37 -3.13 -1.66
CA ILE A 3 -13.27 -4.45 -1.04
C ILE A 3 -14.15 -4.45 0.24
N PRO A 4 -15.06 -5.43 0.43
CA PRO A 4 -16.02 -5.42 1.54
C PRO A 4 -15.40 -5.93 2.86
N ARG A 5 -14.23 -5.42 3.22
CA ARG A 5 -13.57 -5.65 4.51
C ARG A 5 -12.57 -4.55 4.79
N TYR A 6 -12.23 -4.40 6.07
CA TYR A 6 -11.06 -3.62 6.45
C TYR A 6 -9.76 -4.29 6.00
N GLY A 7 -8.75 -3.46 5.75
CA GLY A 7 -7.36 -3.91 5.66
C GLY A 7 -6.85 -4.40 7.01
N LYS A 8 -5.90 -5.32 6.97
CA LYS A 8 -5.17 -5.80 8.14
C LYS A 8 -3.83 -5.08 8.26
N SER A 9 -3.31 -5.00 9.48
CA SER A 9 -1.99 -4.42 9.77
C SER A 9 -0.87 -5.05 8.92
N GLU A 10 -0.94 -6.35 8.67
CA GLU A 10 0.09 -7.09 7.93
C GLU A 10 0.12 -6.69 6.45
N GLU A 11 -1.02 -6.29 5.88
CA GLU A 11 -1.10 -5.81 4.49
C GLU A 11 -0.39 -4.47 4.33
N ILE A 12 -0.55 -3.57 5.30
CA ILE A 12 0.16 -2.29 5.34
C ILE A 12 1.65 -2.52 5.59
N ALA A 13 2.00 -3.37 6.56
CA ALA A 13 3.39 -3.68 6.89
C ALA A 13 4.14 -4.30 5.70
N SER A 14 3.50 -5.21 4.95
CA SER A 14 4.08 -5.79 3.75
C SER A 14 4.29 -4.75 2.65
N PHE A 15 3.36 -3.80 2.49
CA PHE A 15 3.52 -2.72 1.51
C PHE A 15 4.67 -1.78 1.89
N VAL A 16 4.78 -1.42 3.16
CA VAL A 16 5.92 -0.63 3.68
C VAL A 16 7.24 -1.38 3.50
N ALA A 17 7.28 -2.68 3.79
CA ALA A 17 8.48 -3.50 3.63
C ALA A 17 8.96 -3.55 2.17
N TYR A 18 8.04 -3.67 1.21
CA TYR A 18 8.35 -3.57 -0.21
C TYR A 18 8.96 -2.21 -0.57
N LEU A 19 8.36 -1.11 -0.11
CA LEU A 19 8.88 0.24 -0.38
C LEU A 19 10.26 0.49 0.27
N ALA A 20 10.56 -0.19 1.37
CA ALA A 20 11.87 -0.17 2.02
C ALA A 20 12.88 -1.16 1.38
N GLY A 21 12.43 -2.01 0.46
CA GLY A 21 13.23 -3.04 -0.19
C GLY A 21 14.08 -2.52 -1.36
N PRO A 22 15.11 -3.29 -1.79
CA PRO A 22 15.99 -2.91 -2.89
C PRO A 22 15.26 -2.74 -4.24
N GLU A 23 14.10 -3.38 -4.41
CA GLU A 23 13.28 -3.33 -5.62
C GLU A 23 12.56 -1.99 -5.82
N ALA A 24 12.37 -1.20 -4.76
CA ALA A 24 11.61 0.05 -4.80
C ALA A 24 12.47 1.30 -5.06
N GLY A 25 13.75 1.15 -5.40
CA GLY A 25 14.72 2.26 -5.47
C GLY A 25 14.40 3.40 -6.46
N TYR A 26 13.42 3.23 -7.35
CA TYR A 26 12.97 4.27 -8.28
C TYR A 26 11.64 4.93 -7.87
N ILE A 27 11.04 4.50 -6.76
CA ILE A 27 9.78 5.05 -6.24
C ILE A 27 10.12 6.16 -5.26
N THR A 28 9.86 7.41 -5.63
CA THR A 28 10.08 8.58 -4.77
C THR A 28 9.09 9.71 -5.08
N GLY A 29 8.80 10.56 -4.09
CA GLY A 29 7.94 11.74 -4.24
C GLY A 29 6.44 11.47 -4.44
N ALA A 30 5.98 10.24 -4.21
CA ALA A 30 4.60 9.82 -4.43
C ALA A 30 3.81 9.65 -3.11
N SER A 31 2.49 9.89 -3.17
CA SER A 31 1.53 9.42 -2.16
C SER A 31 0.87 8.15 -2.69
N LEU A 32 1.08 7.02 -2.02
CA LEU A 32 0.58 5.72 -2.44
C LEU A 32 -0.54 5.26 -1.52
N THR A 33 -1.76 5.19 -2.05
CA THR A 33 -2.96 4.80 -1.30
C THR A 33 -3.17 3.28 -1.35
N ILE A 34 -3.37 2.68 -0.18
CA ILE A 34 -3.74 1.26 -0.01
C ILE A 34 -5.02 1.17 0.84
N ASP A 35 -6.16 1.48 0.23
CA ASP A 35 -7.44 1.69 0.93
C ASP A 35 -8.56 0.71 0.54
N GLY A 36 -8.23 -0.32 -0.24
CA GLY A 36 -9.22 -1.27 -0.75
C GLY A 36 -10.22 -0.66 -1.74
N GLY A 37 -9.91 0.48 -2.37
CA GLY A 37 -10.79 1.16 -3.31
C GLY A 37 -11.86 2.03 -2.65
N PHE A 38 -11.59 2.53 -1.45
CA PHE A 38 -12.49 3.41 -0.70
C PHE A 38 -12.60 4.80 -1.35
N SER A 39 -11.49 5.33 -1.88
CA SER A 39 -11.42 6.64 -2.53
C SER A 39 -11.71 6.60 -4.05
N ALA A 40 -12.21 5.48 -4.58
CA ALA A 40 -12.42 5.25 -6.01
C ALA A 40 -13.77 5.77 -6.53
#